data_AF-A0A7V9KK73-F1
#
_entry.id   AF-A0A7V9KK73-F1
#
_cell.length_a   1.000
_cell.length_b   1.000
_cell.length_c   1.000
_cell.angle_alpha   90.00
_cell.angle_beta   90.00
_cell.angle_gamma   90.00
#
_symmetry.space_group_name_H-M   'P 1'
#
loop_
_entity.id
_entity.type
_entity.pdbx_description
1 polymer ?
#
loop_
_entity_poly.entity_id
_entity_poly.type
_entity_poly.pdbx_seq_one_letter_code
_entity_poly.pdbx_strand_id
1 'polypeptide(L)'
;MDPSSLAILAKVNAGDTAWMLAATALVLLMTPALGLFYAGLVRSKNTLNTFMMSIAALAVATVAWALIGYSFAFADGNGFIGGFHHVFLNDVGFDPREGTTIPQLLFMAFQASFCIVTTALVSGAVVERMRFGPFLVFAALWSVLVYAVLAHWVFG
;
A
#
# COMPACT_ATOMS: atom_id res chain seq x y z
N MET A 1 -17.88 37.41 -12.85
CA MET A 1 -16.99 36.26 -12.59
C MET A 1 -17.39 35.18 -13.55
N ASP A 2 -16.51 34.82 -14.48
CA ASP A 2 -16.82 33.91 -15.59
C ASP A 2 -17.10 32.48 -15.06
N PRO A 3 -18.26 31.86 -15.37
CA PRO A 3 -18.56 30.47 -15.03
C PRO A 3 -17.53 29.46 -15.55
N SER A 4 -16.73 29.81 -16.56
CA SER A 4 -15.66 28.96 -17.09
C SER A 4 -14.48 28.77 -16.12
N SER A 5 -14.32 29.67 -15.15
CA SER A 5 -13.23 29.63 -14.16
C SER A 5 -13.48 28.69 -12.97
N LEU A 6 -14.73 28.25 -12.78
CA LEU A 6 -15.11 27.28 -11.74
C LEU A 6 -15.12 25.84 -12.27
N ALA A 7 -14.87 25.63 -13.57
CA ALA A 7 -14.97 24.36 -14.26
C ALA A 7 -13.62 23.82 -14.76
N ILE A 8 -12.50 24.16 -14.09
CA ILE A 8 -11.39 23.21 -14.03
C ILE A 8 -11.81 22.15 -13.02
N LEU A 9 -12.80 21.33 -13.40
CA LEU A 9 -12.92 19.98 -12.86
C LEU A 9 -11.51 19.40 -12.97
N ALA A 10 -10.91 19.02 -11.85
CA ALA A 10 -9.54 18.55 -11.79
C ALA A 10 -9.41 17.29 -12.66
N LYS A 11 -9.26 17.48 -13.97
CA LYS A 11 -9.26 16.41 -14.94
C LYS A 11 -7.98 15.63 -14.72
N VAL A 12 -8.08 14.31 -14.80
CA VAL A 12 -6.91 13.43 -14.76
C VAL A 12 -5.86 13.95 -15.74
N ASN A 13 -4.68 14.25 -15.21
CA ASN A 13 -3.54 14.72 -15.99
C ASN A 13 -2.69 13.53 -16.41
N ALA A 14 -2.43 13.40 -17.71
CA ALA A 14 -1.67 12.28 -18.25
C ALA A 14 -0.21 12.26 -17.78
N GLY A 15 0.43 13.42 -17.62
CA GLY A 15 1.80 13.55 -17.12
C GLY A 15 1.92 13.12 -15.66
N ASP A 16 1.03 13.61 -14.81
CA ASP A 16 0.99 13.24 -13.39
C ASP A 16 0.68 11.75 -13.23
N THR A 17 -0.25 11.22 -14.03
CA THR A 17 -0.60 9.79 -14.06
C THR A 17 0.59 8.94 -14.51
N ALA A 18 1.30 9.34 -15.57
CA ALA A 18 2.47 8.61 -16.06
C ALA A 18 3.59 8.58 -15.01
N TRP A 19 3.85 9.70 -14.35
CA TRP A 19 4.83 9.77 -13.27
C TRP A 19 4.43 8.90 -12.09
N MET A 20 3.17 8.95 -11.67
CA MET A 20 2.68 8.14 -10.54
C MET A 20 2.70 6.64 -10.84
N LEU A 21 2.43 6.22 -12.08
CA LEU A 21 2.61 4.82 -12.50
C LEU A 21 4.08 4.40 -12.41
N ALA A 22 5.00 5.22 -12.94
CA ALA A 22 6.43 4.96 -12.86
C ALA A 22 6.91 4.89 -11.40
N ALA A 23 6.52 5.85 -10.57
CA ALA A 23 6.85 5.88 -9.14
C ALA A 23 6.30 4.63 -8.41
N THR A 24 5.06 4.23 -8.68
CA THR A 24 4.47 3.02 -8.09
C THR A 24 5.28 1.77 -8.46
N ALA A 25 5.68 1.64 -9.73
CA ALA A 25 6.50 0.51 -10.18
C ALA A 25 7.89 0.49 -9.51
N LEU A 26 8.52 1.66 -9.35
CA LEU A 26 9.82 1.79 -8.68
C LEU A 26 9.74 1.40 -7.19
N VAL A 27 8.68 1.80 -6.47
CA VAL A 27 8.50 1.40 -5.07
C VAL A 27 8.20 -0.09 -4.96
N LEU A 28 7.35 -0.64 -5.85
CA LEU A 28 7.07 -2.07 -5.86
C LEU A 28 8.32 -2.92 -6.08
N LEU A 29 9.27 -2.46 -6.90
CA LEU A 29 10.56 -3.12 -7.14
C LEU A 29 11.40 -3.28 -5.86
N MET A 30 11.18 -2.45 -4.85
CA MET A 30 11.87 -2.56 -3.55
C MET A 30 11.52 -3.87 -2.83
N THR A 31 10.32 -4.42 -3.02
CA THR A 31 9.87 -5.63 -2.31
C THR A 31 10.66 -6.89 -2.70
N PRO A 32 10.80 -7.26 -3.99
CA PRO A 32 11.66 -8.37 -4.38
C PRO A 32 13.13 -8.08 -4.07
N ALA A 33 13.59 -6.82 -4.18
CA ALA A 33 14.95 -6.43 -3.78
C ALA A 33 15.21 -6.69 -2.29
N LEU A 34 14.27 -6.34 -1.41
CA LEU A 34 14.32 -6.65 0.03
C LEU A 34 14.27 -8.16 0.29
N GLY A 35 13.46 -8.90 -0.47
CA GLY A 35 13.45 -10.36 -0.42
C GLY A 35 14.82 -10.96 -0.69
N LEU A 36 15.49 -10.53 -1.77
CA LEU A 36 16.85 -10.97 -2.10
C LEU A 36 17.87 -10.51 -1.04
N PHE A 37 17.75 -9.28 -0.56
CA PHE A 37 18.61 -8.72 0.48
C PHE A 37 18.57 -9.56 1.76
N TYR A 38 17.37 -9.80 2.33
CA TYR A 38 17.25 -10.59 3.56
C TYR A 38 17.56 -12.06 3.34
N ALA A 39 17.21 -12.63 2.18
CA ALA A 39 17.53 -14.02 1.87
C ALA A 39 19.06 -14.26 1.72
N GLY A 40 19.82 -13.24 1.31
CA GLY A 40 21.28 -13.26 1.23
C GLY A 40 21.99 -13.13 2.57
N LEU A 41 21.32 -12.61 3.61
CA LEU A 41 21.90 -12.42 4.95
C LEU A 41 21.72 -13.64 5.86
N VAL A 42 20.95 -14.64 5.44
CA VAL A 42 20.53 -15.77 6.29
C VAL A 42 21.22 -17.05 5.87
N ARG A 43 21.19 -18.06 6.75
CA ARG A 43 21.75 -19.38 6.43
C ARG A 43 20.99 -19.99 5.25
N SER A 44 21.70 -20.70 4.37
CA SER A 44 21.14 -21.28 3.13
C SER A 44 19.87 -22.12 3.35
N LYS A 45 19.78 -22.81 4.49
CA LYS A 45 18.58 -23.61 4.86
C LYS A 45 17.31 -22.78 5.07
N ASN A 46 17.45 -21.47 5.32
CA ASN A 46 16.35 -20.55 5.62
C ASN A 46 16.10 -19.53 4.48
N THR A 47 17.00 -19.42 3.51
CA THR A 47 16.94 -18.48 2.37
C THR A 47 15.59 -18.51 1.66
N LEU A 48 15.08 -19.71 1.32
CA LEU A 48 13.81 -19.85 0.61
C LEU A 48 12.63 -19.30 1.43
N ASN A 49 12.57 -19.66 2.71
CA ASN A 49 11.49 -19.21 3.59
C ASN A 49 11.52 -17.68 3.79
N THR A 50 12.71 -17.10 4.00
CA THR A 50 12.88 -15.64 4.14
C THR A 50 12.47 -14.90 2.87
N PHE A 51 12.92 -15.38 1.70
CA PHE A 51 12.52 -14.80 0.41
C PHE A 51 11.00 -14.88 0.23
N MET A 52 10.41 -16.04 0.50
CA MET A 52 8.97 -16.25 0.37
C MET A 52 8.14 -15.37 1.31
N MET A 53 8.59 -15.09 2.53
CA MET A 53 7.89 -14.15 3.42
C MET A 53 7.81 -12.75 2.79
N SER A 54 8.91 -12.22 2.24
CA SER A 54 8.91 -10.92 1.59
C SER A 54 8.04 -10.87 0.34
N ILE A 55 8.06 -11.92 -0.49
CA ILE A 55 7.20 -11.99 -1.69
C ILE A 55 5.72 -12.20 -1.31
N ALA A 56 5.44 -13.00 -0.28
CA ALA A 56 4.08 -13.22 0.18
C ALA A 56 3.45 -11.95 0.79
N ALA A 57 4.26 -11.07 1.39
CA ALA A 57 3.81 -9.75 1.82
C ALA A 57 3.23 -8.94 0.65
N LEU A 58 3.78 -9.07 -0.56
CA LEU A 58 3.23 -8.41 -1.75
C LEU A 58 1.79 -8.83 -2.02
N ALA A 59 1.49 -10.12 -2.02
CA ALA A 59 0.12 -10.60 -2.24
C ALA A 59 -0.81 -10.25 -1.07
N VAL A 60 -0.39 -10.57 0.17
CA VAL A 60 -1.25 -10.46 1.34
C VAL A 60 -1.54 -9.01 1.71
N ALA A 61 -0.51 -8.16 1.75
CA ALA A 61 -0.68 -6.75 2.09
C ALA A 61 -1.50 -6.02 1.01
N THR A 62 -1.32 -6.35 -0.28
CA THR A 62 -2.14 -5.78 -1.36
C THR A 62 -3.62 -6.09 -1.15
N VAL A 63 -3.95 -7.35 -0.88
CA VAL A 63 -5.35 -7.76 -0.68
C VAL A 63 -5.93 -7.10 0.58
N ALA A 64 -5.21 -7.15 1.71
CA ALA A 64 -5.66 -6.52 2.95
C ALA A 64 -5.85 -5.00 2.81
N TRP A 65 -4.93 -4.34 2.10
CA TRP A 65 -5.00 -2.92 1.79
C TRP A 65 -6.19 -2.57 0.90
N ALA A 66 -6.36 -3.27 -0.23
CA ALA A 66 -7.45 -3.01 -1.17
C ALA A 66 -8.83 -3.24 -0.54
N LEU A 67 -8.98 -4.28 0.28
CA LEU A 67 -10.27 -4.60 0.89
C LEU A 67 -10.65 -3.64 2.02
N ILE A 68 -9.70 -3.26 2.88
CA ILE A 68 -10.01 -2.51 4.11
C ILE A 68 -8.99 -1.40 4.39
N GLY A 69 -7.69 -1.70 4.26
CA GLY A 69 -6.62 -0.79 4.71
C GLY A 69 -6.66 0.59 4.04
N TYR A 70 -6.97 0.67 2.75
CA TYR A 70 -7.06 1.95 2.04
C TYR A 70 -8.15 2.86 2.62
N SER A 71 -9.31 2.29 2.98
CA SER A 71 -10.39 3.05 3.61
C SER A 71 -9.98 3.56 4.99
N PHE A 72 -9.36 2.71 5.82
CA PHE A 72 -8.91 3.11 7.14
C PHE A 72 -7.78 4.15 7.13
N ALA A 73 -7.02 4.22 6.03
CA ALA A 73 -5.99 5.23 5.86
C ALA A 73 -6.54 6.55 5.30
N PHE A 74 -7.41 6.51 4.28
CA PHE A 74 -7.70 7.67 3.43
C PHE A 74 -9.19 8.02 3.24
N ALA A 75 -10.12 7.28 3.85
CA ALA A 75 -11.52 7.72 3.91
C ALA A 75 -11.73 8.67 5.08
N ASP A 76 -12.69 9.60 4.94
CA ASP A 76 -13.09 10.49 6.03
C ASP A 76 -13.51 9.71 7.28
N GLY A 77 -12.88 10.03 8.40
CA GLY A 77 -13.07 9.34 9.66
C GLY A 77 -12.93 10.27 10.87
N ASN A 78 -12.14 9.85 11.85
CA ASN A 78 -11.82 10.63 13.04
C ASN A 78 -10.30 10.76 13.19
N GLY A 79 -9.81 11.55 14.14
CA GLY A 79 -8.36 11.77 14.30
C GLY A 79 -7.51 10.53 14.61
N PHE A 80 -8.12 9.36 14.85
CA PHE A 80 -7.42 8.10 15.07
C PHE A 80 -7.49 7.13 13.89
N ILE A 81 -8.56 7.12 13.09
CA ILE A 81 -8.73 6.16 11.98
C ILE A 81 -9.70 6.71 10.93
N GLY A 82 -9.44 6.39 9.67
CA GLY A 82 -10.34 6.67 8.55
C GLY A 82 -11.66 5.89 8.63
N GLY A 83 -12.59 6.27 7.75
CA GLY A 83 -13.92 5.68 7.68
C GLY A 83 -14.02 4.38 6.91
N PHE A 84 -15.27 3.96 6.63
CA PHE A 84 -15.61 2.75 5.88
C PHE A 84 -15.96 3.01 4.40
N HIS A 85 -15.87 4.27 3.94
CA HIS A 85 -16.36 4.67 2.63
C HIS A 85 -15.73 3.90 1.46
N HIS A 86 -14.43 3.61 1.54
CA HIS A 86 -13.65 2.94 0.49
C HIS A 86 -13.43 1.44 0.72
N VAL A 87 -14.15 0.84 1.67
CA VAL A 87 -14.07 -0.60 1.92
C VAL A 87 -14.55 -1.37 0.68
N PHE A 88 -13.87 -2.47 0.35
CA PHE A 88 -14.04 -3.22 -0.90
C PHE A 88 -13.84 -2.38 -2.17
N LEU A 89 -12.97 -1.36 -2.11
CA LEU A 89 -12.72 -0.41 -3.21
C LEU A 89 -13.99 0.34 -3.66
N ASN A 90 -14.94 0.53 -2.74
CA ASN A 90 -16.11 1.33 -3.02
C ASN A 90 -15.71 2.78 -3.35
N ASP A 91 -16.20 3.28 -4.49
CA ASP A 91 -15.84 4.61 -5.01
C ASP A 91 -14.32 4.84 -5.19
N VAL A 92 -13.58 3.78 -5.54
CA VAL A 92 -12.15 3.86 -5.88
C VAL A 92 -11.97 3.60 -7.37
N GLY A 93 -12.16 4.64 -8.17
CA GLY A 93 -12.21 4.56 -9.63
C GLY A 93 -11.08 5.27 -10.37
N PHE A 94 -11.30 5.49 -11.67
CA PHE A 94 -10.40 6.26 -12.54
C PHE A 94 -10.62 7.77 -12.44
N ASP A 95 -11.66 8.18 -11.72
CA ASP A 95 -11.91 9.58 -11.42
C ASP A 95 -10.77 10.17 -10.57
N PRO A 96 -10.50 11.48 -10.73
CA PRO A 96 -9.48 12.17 -9.96
C PRO A 96 -9.81 12.10 -8.46
N ARG A 97 -8.81 11.80 -7.63
CA ARG A 97 -8.97 11.99 -6.17
C ARG A 97 -9.20 13.47 -5.90
N GLU A 98 -10.08 13.78 -4.96
CA GLU A 98 -10.44 15.15 -4.58
C GLU A 98 -9.20 16.03 -4.38
N GLY A 99 -9.22 17.22 -4.99
CA GLY A 99 -8.12 18.19 -4.92
C GLY A 99 -6.85 17.78 -5.70
N THR A 100 -6.88 16.70 -6.48
CA THR A 100 -5.73 16.21 -7.25
C THR A 100 -6.07 15.96 -8.72
N THR A 101 -5.03 15.74 -9.53
CA THR A 101 -5.10 15.40 -10.96
C THR A 101 -4.80 13.93 -11.24
N ILE A 102 -4.72 13.09 -10.19
CA ILE A 102 -4.33 11.68 -10.28
C ILE A 102 -5.55 10.79 -10.03
N PRO A 103 -5.75 9.71 -10.80
CA PRO A 103 -6.83 8.76 -10.54
C PRO A 103 -6.77 8.19 -9.12
N GLN A 104 -7.90 8.12 -8.45
CA GLN A 104 -7.95 7.61 -7.07
C GLN A 104 -7.44 6.17 -6.97
N LEU A 105 -7.75 5.33 -7.95
CA LEU A 105 -7.23 3.97 -8.05
C LEU A 105 -5.69 3.93 -8.13
N LEU A 106 -5.08 4.88 -8.85
CA LEU A 106 -3.61 4.97 -8.94
C LEU A 106 -3.01 5.42 -7.62
N PHE A 107 -3.63 6.37 -6.93
CA PHE A 107 -3.20 6.76 -5.59
C PHE A 107 -3.31 5.60 -4.60
N MET A 108 -4.40 4.81 -4.65
CA MET A 108 -4.56 3.60 -3.84
C MET A 108 -3.43 2.59 -4.09
N ALA A 109 -3.11 2.33 -5.36
CA ALA A 109 -2.03 1.42 -5.75
C ALA A 109 -0.65 1.94 -5.33
N PHE A 110 -0.40 3.23 -5.48
CA PHE A 110 0.83 3.88 -5.02
C PHE A 110 1.00 3.70 -3.50
N GLN A 111 -0.04 3.97 -2.71
CA GLN A 111 0.01 3.80 -1.25
C GLN A 111 0.11 2.33 -0.83
N ALA A 112 -0.53 1.42 -1.58
CA ALA A 112 -0.39 -0.02 -1.36
C ALA A 112 1.08 -0.45 -1.44
N SER A 113 1.88 0.15 -2.34
CA SER A 113 3.30 -0.19 -2.48
C SER A 113 4.11 0.06 -1.20
N PHE A 114 3.80 1.13 -0.44
CA PHE A 114 4.44 1.41 0.84
C PHE A 114 3.96 0.49 1.96
N CYS A 115 2.67 0.14 1.97
CA CYS A 115 2.13 -0.88 2.87
C CYS A 115 2.85 -2.22 2.68
N ILE A 116 3.01 -2.64 1.43
CA ILE A 116 3.72 -3.87 1.04
C ILE A 116 5.18 -3.82 1.52
N VAL A 117 5.92 -2.77 1.17
CA VAL A 117 7.35 -2.65 1.54
C VAL A 117 7.52 -2.68 3.05
N THR A 118 6.67 -1.96 3.79
CA THR A 118 6.78 -1.92 5.25
C THR A 118 6.42 -3.26 5.90
N THR A 119 5.41 -3.95 5.37
CA THR A 119 5.06 -5.33 5.80
C THR A 119 6.21 -6.30 5.51
N ALA A 120 6.84 -6.17 4.34
CA ALA A 120 7.98 -6.99 3.94
C ALA A 120 9.23 -6.74 4.82
N LEU A 121 9.46 -5.50 5.29
CA LEU A 121 10.56 -5.20 6.22
C LEU A 121 10.43 -5.98 7.54
N VAL A 122 9.21 -6.26 8.00
CA VAL A 122 9.01 -7.06 9.20
C VAL A 122 9.52 -8.48 9.02
N SER A 123 9.48 -9.05 7.81
CA SER A 123 10.01 -10.39 7.53
C SER A 123 11.47 -10.49 7.97
N GLY A 124 12.26 -9.44 7.69
CA GLY A 124 13.67 -9.29 8.09
C GLY A 124 13.90 -9.30 9.61
N ALA A 125 12.96 -8.76 10.39
CA ALA A 125 13.05 -8.72 11.84
C ALA A 125 12.70 -10.07 12.51
N VAL A 126 11.84 -10.86 11.87
CA VAL A 126 11.33 -12.13 12.40
C VAL A 126 11.96 -13.37 11.75
N VAL A 127 12.99 -13.18 10.92
CA VAL A 127 13.70 -14.26 10.24
C VAL A 127 14.20 -15.30 11.25
N GLU A 128 14.06 -16.58 10.88
CA GLU A 128 14.40 -17.76 11.70
C GLU A 128 13.59 -17.92 12.99
N ARG A 129 12.70 -16.97 13.32
CA ARG A 129 11.91 -16.95 14.56
C ARG A 129 10.41 -17.14 14.31
N MET A 130 9.95 -17.07 13.07
CA MET A 130 8.55 -17.22 12.68
C MET A 130 8.39 -18.25 11.56
N ARG A 131 7.26 -18.97 11.56
CA ARG A 131 6.87 -19.85 10.44
C ARG A 131 6.11 -19.05 9.39
N PHE A 132 6.12 -19.53 8.14
CA PHE A 132 5.46 -18.88 7.01
C PHE A 132 3.95 -18.64 7.23
N GLY A 133 3.19 -19.66 7.65
CA GLY A 133 1.74 -19.54 7.86
C GLY A 133 1.34 -18.41 8.84
N PRO A 134 1.88 -18.40 10.08
CA PRO A 134 1.67 -17.29 11.01
C PRO A 134 2.08 -15.93 10.45
N PHE A 135 3.14 -15.86 9.64
CA PHE A 135 3.57 -14.61 9.01
C PHE A 135 2.50 -14.06 8.06
N LEU A 136 1.77 -14.89 7.31
CA LEU A 136 0.69 -14.43 6.43
C LEU A 136 -0.45 -13.77 7.22
N VAL A 137 -0.86 -14.39 8.32
CA VAL A 137 -1.91 -13.84 9.19
C VAL A 137 -1.44 -12.53 9.82
N PHE A 138 -0.19 -12.51 10.30
CA PHE A 138 0.42 -11.30 10.82
C PHE A 138 0.46 -10.19 9.76
N ALA A 139 0.91 -10.47 8.54
CA ALA A 139 0.99 -9.49 7.46
C ALA A 139 -0.38 -8.85 7.19
N ALA A 140 -1.45 -9.66 7.06
CA ALA A 140 -2.80 -9.15 6.84
C ALA A 140 -3.28 -8.25 8.00
N LEU A 141 -3.14 -8.72 9.24
CA LEU A 141 -3.57 -7.97 10.42
C LEU A 141 -2.74 -6.69 10.62
N TRP A 142 -1.44 -6.78 10.42
CA TRP A 142 -0.52 -5.66 10.58
C TRP A 142 -0.77 -4.56 9.54
N SER A 143 -1.02 -4.94 8.27
CA SER A 143 -1.34 -3.99 7.21
C SER A 143 -2.60 -3.15 7.53
N VAL A 144 -3.60 -3.73 8.20
CA VAL A 144 -4.86 -3.04 8.51
C VAL A 144 -4.84 -2.37 9.88
N LEU A 145 -4.47 -3.11 10.93
CA LEU A 145 -4.61 -2.65 12.32
C LEU A 145 -3.49 -1.73 12.76
N VAL A 146 -2.33 -1.77 12.10
CA VAL A 146 -1.17 -0.96 12.47
C VAL A 146 -0.85 0.01 11.35
N TYR A 147 -0.55 -0.50 10.15
CA TYR A 147 -0.06 0.35 9.08
C TYR A 147 -1.11 1.36 8.60
N ALA A 148 -2.35 0.94 8.32
CA ALA A 148 -3.39 1.86 7.86
C ALA A 148 -3.71 2.96 8.88
N VAL A 149 -3.71 2.63 10.18
CA VAL A 149 -3.91 3.60 11.28
C VAL A 149 -2.78 4.63 11.31
N LEU A 150 -1.53 4.17 11.24
CA LEU A 150 -0.37 5.08 11.18
C LEU A 150 -0.36 5.93 9.91
N ALA A 151 -0.75 5.34 8.78
CA ALA A 151 -0.89 6.07 7.52
C ALA A 151 -1.95 7.17 7.63
N HIS A 152 -3.07 6.90 8.31
CA HIS A 152 -4.09 7.91 8.56
C HIS A 152 -3.56 9.11 9.36
N TRP A 153 -2.76 8.87 10.40
CA TRP A 153 -2.23 9.96 11.23
C TRP A 153 -1.26 10.89 10.50
N VAL A 154 -0.60 10.39 9.46
CA VAL A 154 0.46 11.12 8.75
C VAL A 154 -0.03 11.65 7.40
N PHE A 155 -0.86 10.90 6.70
CA PHE A 155 -1.24 11.14 5.30
C PHE A 155 -2.74 11.16 5.04
N GLY A 156 -3.55 10.79 6.04
CA GLY A 156 -5.01 10.70 5.96
C GLY A 156 -5.71 12.04 5.85
#